data_AF-A0AAU2JJ36-F1
#
_entry.id   AF-A0AAU2JJ36-F1
#
_cell.length_a   1.000
_cell.length_b   1.000
_cell.length_c   1.000
_cell.angle_alpha   90.00
_cell.angle_beta   90.00
_cell.angle_gamma   90.00
#
_symmetry.space_group_name_H-M   'P 1'
#
loop_
_entity.id
_entity.type
_entity.pdbx_description
1 polymer ?
#
loop_
_entity_poly.entity_id
_entity_poly.type
_entity_poly.pdbx_seq_one_letter_code
_entity_poly.pdbx_strand_id
1 'polypeptide(L)'
;MPTDDPLSRALDAPGEPPLRPLPPNVAALLRTLAAPPRLAAHLRLVHDVAYELAHWLAGYCPGLAVDRDAVLFGAATHDIGKAVHTEALRAPGSAHEPAGRRLLLAHGFSEREARFAATHAAWAEAGVSVEELLVSVADKVWKGKRVQELEDLLVARLCEATGAEPWAAYLDLDEVLGRIAEDADARLGFQALFPA
;
A
#
# COMPACT_ATOMS: atom_id res chain seq x y z
N MET A 1 27.15 1.47 -14.46
CA MET A 1 27.09 0.54 -13.30
C MET A 1 25.75 0.81 -12.64
N PRO A 2 24.85 -0.18 -12.50
CA PRO A 2 23.69 0.01 -11.64
C PRO A 2 24.23 0.41 -10.26
N THR A 3 23.70 1.48 -9.71
CA THR A 3 24.12 2.04 -8.44
C THR A 3 23.93 1.00 -7.35
N ASP A 4 25.03 0.50 -6.81
CA ASP A 4 25.09 -0.54 -5.77
C ASP A 4 24.73 0.03 -4.39
N ASP A 5 23.82 1.01 -4.37
CA ASP A 5 23.38 1.66 -3.15
C ASP A 5 22.12 0.95 -2.60
N PRO A 6 21.94 0.92 -1.26
CA PRO A 6 20.82 0.22 -0.65
C PRO A 6 19.42 0.67 -1.12
N LEU A 7 19.24 1.94 -1.48
CA LEU A 7 17.95 2.45 -1.96
C LEU A 7 17.65 1.90 -3.36
N SER A 8 18.63 1.91 -4.26
CA SER A 8 18.48 1.28 -5.58
C SER A 8 18.15 -0.22 -5.45
N ARG A 9 18.80 -0.94 -4.52
CA ARG A 9 18.47 -2.34 -4.24
C ARG A 9 17.03 -2.53 -3.75
N ALA A 10 16.55 -1.67 -2.85
CA ALA A 10 15.16 -1.74 -2.37
C ALA A 10 14.14 -1.51 -3.51
N LEU A 11 14.44 -0.58 -4.42
CA LEU A 11 13.57 -0.21 -5.55
C LEU A 11 13.60 -1.22 -6.70
N ASP A 12 14.77 -1.80 -7.01
CA ASP A 12 15.01 -2.43 -8.32
C ASP A 12 15.39 -3.92 -8.22
N ALA A 13 15.80 -4.44 -7.06
CA ALA A 13 16.12 -5.86 -6.91
C ALA A 13 14.86 -6.71 -7.17
N PRO A 14 14.94 -7.89 -7.81
CA PRO A 14 13.76 -8.64 -8.19
C PRO A 14 12.85 -8.97 -7.01
N GLY A 15 13.39 -9.35 -5.85
CA GLY A 15 12.61 -9.95 -4.75
C GLY A 15 12.27 -11.41 -5.06
N GLU A 16 11.84 -12.17 -4.04
CA GLU A 16 11.39 -13.55 -4.18
C GLU A 16 10.09 -13.73 -3.38
N PRO A 17 8.93 -13.97 -4.03
CA PRO A 17 8.70 -13.89 -5.48
C PRO A 17 9.00 -12.49 -6.05
N PRO A 18 9.16 -12.35 -7.39
CA PRO A 18 9.48 -11.07 -8.00
C PRO A 18 8.46 -9.98 -7.67
N LEU A 19 8.93 -8.91 -7.03
CA LEU A 19 8.14 -7.74 -6.66
C LEU A 19 7.99 -6.79 -7.84
N ARG A 20 6.76 -6.29 -8.03
CA ARG A 20 6.49 -5.29 -9.06
C ARG A 20 7.28 -3.99 -8.82
N PRO A 21 7.72 -3.31 -9.90
CA PRO A 21 8.33 -2.00 -9.76
C PRO A 21 7.29 -0.97 -9.34
N LEU A 22 7.71 0.02 -8.54
CA LEU A 22 6.87 1.17 -8.23
C LEU A 22 6.58 2.01 -9.50
N PRO A 23 5.52 2.85 -9.49
CA PRO A 23 5.32 3.84 -10.54
C PRO A 23 6.60 4.67 -10.76
N PRO A 24 7.05 4.89 -12.02
CA PRO A 24 8.36 5.50 -12.28
C PRO A 24 8.54 6.88 -11.63
N ASN A 25 7.49 7.69 -11.59
CA ASN A 25 7.47 9.00 -10.92
C ASN A 25 7.66 8.89 -9.40
N VAL A 26 7.09 7.86 -8.75
CA VAL A 26 7.26 7.59 -7.32
C VAL A 26 8.68 7.09 -7.03
N ALA A 27 9.20 6.15 -7.83
CA ALA A 27 10.57 5.67 -7.68
C ALA A 27 11.60 6.79 -7.87
N ALA A 28 11.37 7.69 -8.85
CA ALA A 28 12.20 8.88 -9.04
C ALA A 28 12.12 9.83 -7.83
N LEU A 29 10.91 10.06 -7.30
CA LEU A 29 10.73 10.88 -6.10
C LEU A 29 11.48 10.31 -4.89
N LEU A 30 11.39 9.00 -4.63
CA LEU A 30 12.11 8.37 -3.52
C LEU A 30 13.64 8.52 -3.65
N ARG A 31 14.18 8.48 -4.88
CA ARG A 31 15.60 8.79 -5.15
C ARG A 31 15.93 10.25 -4.89
N THR A 32 15.09 11.18 -5.35
CA THR A 32 15.25 12.63 -5.09
C THR A 32 15.26 12.95 -3.60
N LEU A 33 14.41 12.27 -2.83
CA LEU A 33 14.32 12.42 -1.37
C LEU A 33 15.44 11.72 -0.60
N ALA A 34 16.32 10.97 -1.29
CA ALA A 34 17.26 10.04 -0.66
C ALA A 34 16.58 9.18 0.42
N ALA A 35 15.40 8.63 0.08
CA ALA A 35 14.54 7.96 1.03
C ALA A 35 15.25 6.79 1.72
N PRO A 36 14.96 6.50 3.00
CA PRO A 36 15.51 5.34 3.67
C PRO A 36 15.20 4.05 2.87
N PRO A 37 16.18 3.16 2.64
CA PRO A 37 15.99 1.93 1.88
C PRO A 37 14.84 1.07 2.41
N ARG A 38 14.70 1.02 3.75
CA ARG A 38 13.60 0.31 4.41
C ARG A 38 12.22 0.85 4.03
N LEU A 39 12.09 2.17 3.89
CA LEU A 39 10.85 2.80 3.44
C LEU A 39 10.56 2.43 1.99
N ALA A 40 11.55 2.51 1.11
CA ALA A 40 11.38 2.14 -0.30
C ALA A 40 10.98 0.66 -0.45
N ALA A 41 11.61 -0.25 0.31
CA ALA A 41 11.26 -1.67 0.34
C ALA A 41 9.82 -1.87 0.82
N HIS A 42 9.41 -1.21 1.90
CA HIS A 42 8.03 -1.24 2.42
C HIS A 42 7.01 -0.78 1.37
N LEU A 43 7.19 0.41 0.79
CA LEU A 43 6.26 0.96 -0.19
C LEU A 43 6.12 0.04 -1.41
N ARG A 44 7.20 -0.61 -1.83
CA ARG A 44 7.19 -1.57 -2.93
C ARG A 44 6.44 -2.86 -2.59
N LEU A 45 6.62 -3.40 -1.39
CA LEU A 45 5.87 -4.57 -0.91
C LEU A 45 4.37 -4.31 -0.84
N VAL A 46 3.98 -3.15 -0.30
CA VAL A 46 2.57 -2.75 -0.21
C VAL A 46 1.98 -2.49 -1.60
N HIS A 47 2.74 -1.86 -2.51
CA HIS A 47 2.33 -1.66 -3.90
C HIS A 47 2.08 -2.99 -4.64
N ASP A 48 2.96 -3.97 -4.45
CA ASP A 48 2.84 -5.29 -5.06
C ASP A 48 1.55 -6.00 -4.60
N VAL A 49 1.28 -5.99 -3.30
CA VAL A 49 0.03 -6.52 -2.72
C VAL A 49 -1.20 -5.74 -3.17
N ALA A 50 -1.12 -4.41 -3.24
CA ALA A 50 -2.22 -3.58 -3.74
C ALA A 50 -2.56 -3.89 -5.21
N TYR A 51 -1.55 -4.27 -6.01
CA TYR A 51 -1.78 -4.73 -7.38
C TYR A 51 -2.58 -6.04 -7.40
N GLU A 52 -2.23 -7.02 -6.57
CA GLU A 52 -2.94 -8.30 -6.48
C GLU A 52 -4.40 -8.09 -6.03
N LEU A 53 -4.62 -7.26 -5.00
CA LEU A 53 -5.96 -6.91 -4.51
C LEU A 53 -6.80 -6.21 -5.56
N ALA A 54 -6.24 -5.19 -6.23
CA ALA A 54 -6.95 -4.47 -7.29
C ALA A 54 -7.25 -5.36 -8.50
N HIS A 55 -6.35 -6.31 -8.81
CA HIS A 55 -6.57 -7.29 -9.87
C HIS A 55 -7.70 -8.26 -9.53
N TRP A 56 -7.70 -8.82 -8.31
CA TRP A 56 -8.80 -9.66 -7.83
C TRP A 56 -10.13 -8.91 -7.86
N LEU A 57 -10.16 -7.67 -7.35
CA LEU A 57 -11.39 -6.87 -7.28
C LEU A 57 -11.99 -6.62 -8.66
N ALA A 58 -11.16 -6.33 -9.66
CA ALA A 58 -11.60 -6.11 -11.03
C ALA A 58 -12.27 -7.36 -11.65
N GLY A 59 -11.84 -8.56 -11.25
CA GLY A 59 -12.48 -9.82 -11.65
C GLY A 59 -13.73 -10.15 -10.83
N TYR A 60 -13.69 -9.89 -9.52
CA TYR A 60 -14.76 -10.21 -8.58
C TYR A 60 -15.98 -9.29 -8.74
N CYS A 61 -15.77 -7.98 -8.87
CA CYS A 61 -16.83 -6.99 -9.01
C CYS A 61 -16.49 -5.98 -10.13
N PRO A 62 -16.60 -6.36 -11.41
CA PRO A 62 -16.24 -5.48 -12.54
C PRO A 62 -17.10 -4.22 -12.64
N GLY A 63 -18.27 -4.19 -11.99
CA GLY A 63 -19.17 -3.04 -11.95
C GLY A 63 -18.79 -1.99 -10.89
N LEU A 64 -17.92 -2.32 -9.93
CA LEU A 64 -17.45 -1.36 -8.94
C LEU A 64 -16.40 -0.45 -9.58
N ALA A 65 -16.73 0.83 -9.71
CA ALA A 65 -15.78 1.83 -10.21
C ALA A 65 -14.68 2.07 -9.18
N VAL A 66 -13.50 1.51 -9.45
CA VAL A 66 -12.27 1.74 -8.66
C VAL A 66 -11.22 2.35 -9.56
N ASP A 67 -10.66 3.47 -9.13
CA ASP A 67 -9.47 4.03 -9.76
C ASP A 67 -8.24 3.20 -9.35
N ARG A 68 -7.92 2.19 -10.17
CA ARG A 68 -6.78 1.31 -9.95
C ARG A 68 -5.45 2.07 -9.87
N ASP A 69 -5.26 3.08 -10.70
CA ASP A 69 -4.00 3.85 -10.71
C ASP A 69 -3.85 4.64 -9.42
N ALA A 70 -4.95 5.18 -8.88
CA ALA A 70 -4.96 5.82 -7.58
C ALA A 70 -4.63 4.84 -6.43
N VAL A 71 -5.14 3.61 -6.46
CA VAL A 71 -4.77 2.57 -5.46
C VAL A 71 -3.28 2.25 -5.52
N LEU A 72 -2.75 2.01 -6.72
CA LEU A 72 -1.36 1.66 -6.93
C LEU A 72 -0.42 2.81 -6.53
N PHE A 73 -0.80 4.04 -6.84
CA PHE A 73 -0.10 5.24 -6.39
C PHE A 73 -0.16 5.38 -4.87
N GLY A 74 -1.35 5.28 -4.29
CA GLY A 74 -1.58 5.41 -2.86
C GLY A 74 -0.74 4.41 -2.05
N ALA A 75 -0.75 3.13 -2.45
CA ALA A 75 0.08 2.09 -1.85
C ALA A 75 1.59 2.43 -1.93
N ALA A 76 2.03 2.93 -3.09
CA ALA A 76 3.41 3.31 -3.35
C ALA A 76 3.85 4.59 -2.58
N THR A 77 2.94 5.36 -1.99
CA THR A 77 3.27 6.63 -1.33
C THR A 77 2.69 6.83 0.07
N HIS A 78 1.84 5.94 0.58
CA HIS A 78 1.08 6.17 1.83
C HIS A 78 1.96 6.53 3.03
N ASP A 79 3.19 6.00 3.06
CA ASP A 79 4.16 6.20 4.13
C ASP A 79 5.28 7.18 3.75
N ILE A 80 5.18 7.89 2.63
CA ILE A 80 6.29 8.70 2.09
C ILE A 80 6.79 9.79 3.05
N GLY A 81 5.94 10.26 3.96
CA GLY A 81 6.36 11.21 4.99
C GLY A 81 7.42 10.66 5.95
N LYS A 82 7.62 9.34 6.02
CA LYS A 82 8.72 8.70 6.76
C LYS A 82 10.09 8.97 6.14
N ALA A 83 10.15 9.54 4.92
CA ALA A 83 11.39 10.10 4.37
C ALA A 83 11.82 11.38 5.10
N VAL A 84 10.88 12.09 5.71
CA VAL A 84 11.12 13.30 6.51
C VAL A 84 11.17 12.97 8.01
N HIS A 85 10.23 12.13 8.47
CA HIS A 85 10.08 11.67 9.85
C HIS A 85 10.60 10.24 10.00
N THR A 86 11.91 10.06 9.87
CA THR A 86 12.54 8.74 9.83
C THR A 86 12.42 7.96 11.15
N GLU A 87 12.22 8.66 12.27
CA GLU A 87 11.92 8.06 13.58
C GLU A 87 10.70 7.13 13.55
N ALA A 88 9.73 7.43 12.69
CA ALA A 88 8.51 6.63 12.51
C ALA A 88 8.75 5.29 11.80
N LEU A 89 9.97 5.01 11.32
CA LEU A 89 10.38 3.68 10.83
C LEU A 89 10.69 2.71 11.96
N ARG A 90 10.92 3.22 13.19
CA ARG A 90 11.35 2.44 14.36
C ARG A 90 10.34 2.47 15.50
N ALA A 91 9.57 3.55 15.60
CA ALA A 91 8.61 3.75 16.66
C ALA A 91 7.23 4.16 16.10
N PRO A 92 6.13 3.88 16.82
CA PRO A 92 4.83 4.43 16.49
C PRO A 92 4.84 5.96 16.44
N GLY A 93 4.06 6.54 15.53
CA GLY A 93 3.85 7.98 15.44
C GLY A 93 3.16 8.35 14.14
N SER A 94 2.39 9.44 14.15
CA SER A 94 1.58 9.90 13.01
C SER A 94 2.10 11.18 12.36
N ALA A 95 3.22 11.76 12.82
CA ALA A 95 3.77 12.99 12.25
C ALA A 95 4.11 12.87 10.75
N HIS A 96 4.43 11.66 10.30
CA HIS A 96 4.69 11.34 8.91
C HIS A 96 3.46 11.50 8.00
N GLU A 97 2.23 11.37 8.52
CA GLU A 97 1.01 11.45 7.71
C GLU A 97 0.79 12.85 7.10
N PRO A 98 0.64 13.94 7.91
CA PRO A 98 0.50 15.28 7.36
C PRO A 98 1.78 15.76 6.64
N ALA A 99 2.96 15.25 7.02
CA ALA A 99 4.21 15.55 6.34
C ALA A 99 4.25 14.93 4.94
N GLY A 100 3.83 13.67 4.79
CA GLY A 100 3.77 12.96 3.52
C GLY A 100 2.84 13.63 2.53
N ARG A 101 1.64 14.03 2.99
CA ARG A 101 0.71 14.81 2.16
C ARG A 101 1.34 16.13 1.68
N ARG A 102 1.93 16.92 2.58
CA ARG A 102 2.62 18.17 2.20
C ARG A 102 3.77 17.91 1.23
N LEU A 103 4.52 16.83 1.42
CA LEU A 103 5.65 16.47 0.59
C LEU A 103 5.21 16.15 -0.85
N LEU A 104 4.15 15.37 -1.01
CA LEU A 104 3.57 15.05 -2.33
C LEU A 104 3.07 16.31 -3.03
N LEU A 105 2.31 17.17 -2.33
CA LEU A 105 1.84 18.43 -2.90
C LEU A 105 3.00 19.35 -3.34
N ALA A 106 4.06 19.43 -2.54
CA ALA A 106 5.25 20.23 -2.87
C ALA A 106 6.00 19.72 -4.11
N HIS A 107 5.84 18.44 -4.46
CA HIS A 107 6.42 17.83 -5.66
C HIS A 107 5.42 17.76 -6.84
N GLY A 108 4.30 18.48 -6.76
CA GLY A 108 3.37 18.67 -7.88
C GLY A 108 2.31 17.57 -8.04
N PHE A 109 2.21 16.64 -7.08
CA PHE A 109 1.10 15.68 -7.07
C PHE A 109 -0.20 16.37 -6.65
N SER A 110 -1.32 15.86 -7.16
CA SER A 110 -2.64 16.41 -6.88
C SER A 110 -3.10 16.11 -5.46
N GLU A 111 -4.09 16.87 -4.98
CA GLU A 111 -4.76 16.60 -3.69
C GLU A 111 -5.36 15.20 -3.63
N ARG A 112 -5.90 14.74 -4.76
CA ARG A 112 -6.45 13.40 -4.93
C ARG A 112 -5.38 12.34 -4.69
N GLU A 113 -4.18 12.52 -5.24
CA GLU A 113 -3.06 11.60 -5.02
C GLU A 113 -2.49 11.70 -3.60
N ALA A 114 -2.32 12.92 -3.09
CA ALA A 114 -1.68 13.15 -1.80
C ALA A 114 -2.51 12.68 -0.60
N ARG A 115 -3.83 12.44 -0.76
CA ARG A 115 -4.73 12.00 0.32
C ARG A 115 -4.28 10.71 1.00
N PHE A 116 -3.77 9.74 0.23
CA PHE A 116 -3.37 8.43 0.74
C PHE A 116 -2.24 8.50 1.77
N ALA A 117 -1.40 9.54 1.71
CA ALA A 117 -0.35 9.75 2.71
C ALA A 117 -0.91 10.16 4.08
N ALA A 118 -2.13 10.70 4.13
CA ALA A 118 -2.77 11.16 5.36
C ALA A 118 -3.82 10.19 5.92
N THR A 119 -4.47 9.39 5.07
CA THR A 119 -5.71 8.68 5.45
C THR A 119 -5.55 7.17 5.67
N HIS A 120 -4.42 6.58 5.30
CA HIS A 120 -4.25 5.12 5.33
C HIS A 120 -4.38 4.49 6.74
N ALA A 121 -4.15 5.27 7.80
CA ALA A 121 -4.32 4.84 9.19
C ALA A 121 -5.72 5.18 9.76
N ALA A 122 -6.49 6.04 9.07
CA ALA A 122 -7.78 6.59 9.51
C ALA A 122 -8.97 6.01 8.72
N TRP A 123 -8.91 4.72 8.39
CA TRP A 123 -9.89 4.02 7.56
C TRP A 123 -11.30 3.90 8.18
N ALA A 124 -11.46 4.17 9.47
CA ALA A 124 -12.75 4.16 10.16
C ALA A 124 -13.53 5.50 10.06
N GLU A 125 -12.93 6.52 9.44
CA GLU A 125 -13.58 7.82 9.28
C GLU A 125 -14.69 7.79 8.21
N ALA A 126 -15.67 8.68 8.35
CA ALA A 126 -16.73 8.81 7.37
C ALA A 126 -16.17 9.32 6.03
N GLY A 127 -16.62 8.73 4.92
CA GLY A 127 -16.24 9.18 3.57
C GLY A 127 -14.96 8.56 3.01
N VAL A 128 -14.33 7.61 3.71
CA VAL A 128 -13.18 6.83 3.19
C VAL A 128 -13.60 6.10 1.90
N SER A 129 -12.82 6.27 0.85
CA SER A 129 -13.08 5.65 -0.46
C SER A 129 -12.71 4.16 -0.49
N VAL A 130 -13.23 3.41 -1.46
CA VAL A 130 -12.83 2.00 -1.66
C VAL A 130 -11.33 1.91 -1.94
N GLU A 131 -10.79 2.88 -2.69
CA GLU A 131 -9.36 2.95 -2.98
C GLU A 131 -8.52 3.08 -1.70
N GLU A 132 -8.97 3.90 -0.74
CA GLU A 132 -8.27 4.05 0.54
C GLU A 132 -8.36 2.78 1.39
N LEU A 133 -9.50 2.10 1.41
CA LEU A 133 -9.63 0.80 2.07
C LEU A 133 -8.68 -0.24 1.45
N LEU A 134 -8.56 -0.29 0.12
CA LEU A 134 -7.63 -1.21 -0.56
C LEU A 134 -6.17 -0.93 -0.20
N VAL A 135 -5.77 0.34 -0.12
CA VAL A 135 -4.42 0.73 0.32
C VAL A 135 -4.18 0.32 1.78
N SER A 136 -5.15 0.59 2.67
CA SER A 136 -5.06 0.19 4.08
C SER A 136 -5.00 -1.32 4.24
N VAL A 137 -5.80 -2.09 3.50
CA VAL A 137 -5.78 -3.57 3.53
C VAL A 137 -4.44 -4.09 3.04
N ALA A 138 -3.92 -3.55 1.93
CA ALA A 138 -2.61 -3.90 1.40
C ALA A 138 -1.49 -3.69 2.44
N ASP A 139 -1.49 -2.56 3.16
CA ASP A 139 -0.52 -2.25 4.22
C ASP A 139 -0.59 -3.21 5.43
N LYS A 140 -1.72 -3.90 5.63
CA LYS A 140 -1.81 -4.95 6.66
C LYS A 140 -1.41 -6.31 6.12
N VAL A 141 -2.02 -6.74 5.02
CA VAL A 141 -1.93 -8.13 4.56
C VAL A 141 -0.57 -8.47 3.93
N TRP A 142 0.24 -7.50 3.48
CA TRP A 142 1.57 -7.78 2.92
C TRP A 142 2.48 -8.58 3.88
N LYS A 143 2.28 -8.40 5.19
CA LYS A 143 2.98 -9.13 6.26
C LYS A 143 2.10 -10.16 6.96
N GLY A 144 1.02 -10.59 6.30
CA GLY A 144 0.05 -11.55 6.83
C GLY A 144 -0.84 -11.00 7.95
N LYS A 145 -0.83 -9.69 8.23
CA LYS A 145 -1.69 -9.13 9.28
C LYS A 145 -3.13 -8.98 8.76
N ARG A 146 -4.06 -9.61 9.47
CA ARG A 146 -5.51 -9.47 9.29
C ARG A 146 -6.09 -8.45 10.27
N VAL A 147 -7.08 -7.67 9.82
CA VAL A 147 -7.75 -6.64 10.63
C VAL A 147 -9.24 -6.69 10.32
N GLN A 148 -9.99 -7.39 11.17
CA GLN A 148 -11.41 -7.68 10.92
C GLN A 148 -12.22 -6.43 10.65
N GLU A 149 -12.05 -5.38 11.45
CA GLU A 149 -12.84 -4.15 11.31
C GLU A 149 -12.59 -3.42 9.98
N LEU A 150 -11.36 -3.52 9.44
CA LEU A 150 -11.01 -2.97 8.14
C LEU A 150 -11.54 -3.86 7.00
N GLU A 151 -11.47 -5.17 7.17
CA GLU A 151 -12.00 -6.15 6.21
C GLU A 151 -13.52 -6.04 6.10
N ASP A 152 -14.23 -5.87 7.22
CA ASP A 152 -15.69 -5.67 7.27
C ASP A 152 -16.13 -4.42 6.49
N LEU A 153 -15.35 -3.34 6.54
CA LEU A 153 -15.62 -2.13 5.76
C LEU A 153 -15.50 -2.40 4.25
N LEU A 154 -14.48 -3.18 3.84
CA LEU A 154 -14.34 -3.56 2.44
C LEU A 154 -15.48 -4.49 2.02
N VAL A 155 -15.83 -5.50 2.83
CA VAL A 155 -16.98 -6.38 2.59
C VAL A 155 -18.27 -5.59 2.41
N ALA A 156 -18.53 -4.58 3.25
CA ALA A 156 -19.71 -3.73 3.11
C ALA A 156 -19.76 -3.06 1.72
N ARG A 157 -18.64 -2.52 1.23
CA ARG A 157 -18.57 -1.92 -0.12
C ARG A 157 -18.77 -2.94 -1.23
N LEU A 158 -18.28 -4.16 -1.05
CA LEU A 158 -18.50 -5.26 -2.01
C LEU A 158 -19.97 -5.67 -2.06
N CYS A 159 -20.63 -5.80 -0.91
CA CYS A 159 -22.06 -6.10 -0.81
C CYS A 159 -22.92 -5.01 -1.45
N GLU A 160 -22.61 -3.74 -1.19
CA GLU A 160 -23.31 -2.61 -1.82
C GLU A 160 -23.21 -2.65 -3.35
N ALA A 161 -22.06 -3.06 -3.89
CA ALA A 161 -21.81 -3.07 -5.32
C ALA A 161 -22.33 -4.32 -6.04
N THR A 162 -22.32 -5.48 -5.38
CA THR A 162 -22.70 -6.77 -5.98
C THR A 162 -24.12 -7.22 -5.63
N GLY A 163 -24.68 -6.72 -4.52
CA GLY A 163 -25.89 -7.26 -3.91
C GLY A 163 -25.68 -8.61 -3.21
N ALA A 164 -24.42 -9.06 -3.04
CA ALA A 164 -24.10 -10.31 -2.36
C ALA A 164 -24.39 -10.23 -0.85
N GLU A 165 -24.69 -11.40 -0.26
CA GLU A 165 -24.79 -11.55 1.19
C GLU A 165 -23.42 -11.32 1.86
N PRO A 166 -23.36 -10.67 3.04
CA PRO A 166 -22.10 -10.33 3.71
C PRO A 166 -21.16 -11.53 3.94
N TRP A 167 -21.71 -12.69 4.31
CA TRP A 167 -20.91 -13.89 4.55
C TRP A 167 -20.25 -14.43 3.27
N ALA A 168 -20.92 -14.30 2.11
CA ALA A 168 -20.38 -14.77 0.84
C ALA A 168 -19.22 -13.86 0.41
N ALA A 169 -19.44 -12.54 0.43
CA ALA A 169 -18.40 -11.57 0.10
C ALA A 169 -17.21 -11.63 1.07
N TYR A 170 -17.44 -11.94 2.35
CA TYR A 170 -16.37 -12.17 3.30
C TYR A 170 -15.55 -13.42 2.96
N LEU A 171 -16.17 -14.54 2.59
CA LEU A 171 -15.44 -15.76 2.21
C LEU A 171 -14.55 -15.53 0.98
N ASP A 172 -15.06 -14.83 -0.03
CA ASP A 172 -14.29 -14.50 -1.23
C ASP A 172 -13.11 -13.55 -0.92
N LEU A 173 -13.31 -12.58 -0.02
CA LEU A 173 -12.24 -11.71 0.47
C LEU A 173 -11.22 -12.50 1.31
N ASP A 174 -11.67 -13.36 2.21
CA ASP A 174 -10.81 -14.18 3.07
C ASP A 174 -9.91 -15.10 2.24
N GLU A 175 -10.45 -15.71 1.18
CA GLU A 175 -9.67 -16.56 0.28
C GLU A 175 -8.53 -15.78 -0.40
N VAL A 176 -8.81 -14.59 -0.96
CA VAL A 176 -7.76 -13.79 -1.60
C VAL A 176 -6.73 -13.26 -0.58
N LEU A 177 -7.17 -12.81 0.60
CA LEU A 177 -6.26 -12.35 1.65
C LEU A 177 -5.42 -13.50 2.21
N GLY A 178 -5.99 -14.70 2.30
CA GLY A 178 -5.29 -15.92 2.67
C GLY A 178 -4.17 -16.25 1.69
N ARG A 179 -4.48 -16.30 0.38
CA ARG A 179 -3.46 -16.52 -0.66
C ARG A 179 -2.35 -15.48 -0.64
N ILE A 180 -2.70 -14.20 -0.51
CA ILE A 180 -1.69 -13.13 -0.41
C ILE A 180 -0.81 -13.35 0.82
N ALA A 181 -1.38 -13.75 1.96
CA ALA A 181 -0.64 -13.96 3.19
C ALA A 181 0.34 -15.15 3.14
N GLU A 182 0.19 -16.11 2.21
CA GLU A 182 1.12 -17.22 2.03
C GLU A 182 2.56 -16.74 1.76
N ASP A 183 2.71 -15.63 1.03
CA ASP A 183 4.02 -15.04 0.71
C ASP A 183 4.53 -14.05 1.78
N ALA A 184 3.85 -13.90 2.92
CA ALA A 184 4.20 -12.92 3.94
C ALA A 184 5.62 -13.09 4.50
N ASP A 185 6.04 -14.33 4.75
CA ASP A 185 7.39 -14.63 5.28
C ASP A 185 8.48 -14.22 4.29
N ALA A 186 8.25 -14.44 2.99
CA ALA A 186 9.18 -14.05 1.94
C ALA A 186 9.28 -12.52 1.81
N ARG A 187 8.13 -11.82 1.86
CA ARG A 187 8.07 -10.35 1.89
C ARG A 187 8.76 -9.75 3.12
N LEU A 188 8.58 -10.36 4.29
CA LEU A 188 9.28 -9.97 5.52
C LEU A 188 10.80 -10.21 5.42
N GLY A 189 11.22 -11.33 4.84
CA GLY A 189 12.61 -11.63 4.54
C GLY A 189 13.24 -10.58 3.63
N PHE A 190 12.55 -10.18 2.57
CA PHE A 190 12.99 -9.09 1.69
C PHE A 190 13.13 -7.77 2.46
N GLN A 191 12.13 -7.38 3.26
CA GLN A 191 12.20 -6.14 4.04
C GLN A 191 13.36 -6.17 5.07
N ALA A 192 13.69 -7.34 5.62
CA ALA A 192 14.76 -7.50 6.60
C ALA A 192 16.17 -7.24 6.01
N LEU A 193 16.34 -7.29 4.69
CA LEU A 193 17.58 -6.87 4.02
C LEU A 193 17.86 -5.37 4.18
N PHE A 194 16.85 -4.59 4.58
CA PHE A 194 16.91 -3.13 4.72
C PHE A 194 16.53 -2.74 6.16
N PRO A 195 17.51 -2.73 7.09
CA PRO A 195 17.26 -2.33 8.47
C PRO A 195 16.88 -0.84 8.58
N ALA A 196 16.13 -0.51 9.62
CA ALA A 196 15.73 0.86 9.94
C ALA A 196 16.92 1.70 10.43
#